data_AF-A0A2P5CPF1-F1
#
_entry.id   AF-A0A2P5CPF1-F1
#
_cell.length_a   1.000
_cell.length_b   1.000
_cell.length_c   1.000
_cell.angle_alpha   90.00
_cell.angle_beta   90.00
_cell.angle_gamma   90.00
#
_symmetry.space_group_name_H-M   'P 1'
#
loop_
_entity.id
_entity.type
_entity.pdbx_description
1 polymer ?
#
loop_
_entity_poly.entity_id
_entity_poly.type
_entity_poly.pdbx_seq_one_letter_code
_entity_poly.pdbx_strand_id
1 'polypeptide(L)'
;MNSRLYQAVVSGDEATLEDFSSYTLLLEETPKENTVLHVAVLHKQRRVVEKLLQSHESLLYRKNSDGDTSLHLAAKIGSHDLAKILIDQETKAARREVRFVVRGQRLGLRLQGNGVKLEDSELASLKNSAGESSLFHAVERKFFDIAKHLLLETRKCSIAGRNGMNALHAAVIHLYKDTNFSGNESEQLGATNSVQLLGKSTYF
;
A
#
# COMPACT_ATOMS: atom_id res chain seq x y z
N MET A 1 -8.62 -12.54 18.10
CA MET A 1 -9.30 -11.24 18.18
C MET A 1 -10.55 -11.40 19.01
N ASN A 2 -10.56 -10.78 20.18
CA ASN A 2 -11.74 -10.73 21.04
C ASN A 2 -12.95 -10.12 20.31
N SER A 3 -14.13 -10.72 20.48
CA SER A 3 -15.38 -10.30 19.82
C SER A 3 -15.74 -8.83 20.07
N ARG A 4 -15.54 -8.33 21.30
CA ARG A 4 -15.82 -6.93 21.64
C ARG A 4 -14.91 -5.96 20.89
N LEU A 5 -13.62 -6.28 20.81
CA LEU A 5 -12.64 -5.48 20.05
C LEU A 5 -12.98 -5.51 18.55
N TYR A 6 -13.27 -6.70 18.01
CA TYR A 6 -13.64 -6.83 16.61
C TYR A 6 -14.87 -5.99 16.26
N GLN A 7 -15.94 -6.06 17.08
CA GLN A 7 -17.14 -5.26 16.84
C GLN A 7 -16.90 -3.76 16.97
N ALA A 8 -16.12 -3.31 17.96
CA ALA A 8 -15.72 -1.91 18.10
C ALA A 8 -15.03 -1.37 16.84
N VAL A 9 -14.08 -2.15 16.30
CA VAL A 9 -13.37 -1.78 15.08
C VAL A 9 -14.33 -1.76 13.90
N VAL A 10 -15.19 -2.77 13.75
CA VAL A 10 -16.14 -2.90 12.63
C VAL A 10 -17.19 -1.79 12.64
N SER A 11 -17.68 -1.37 13.80
CA SER A 11 -18.66 -0.29 13.95
C SER A 11 -18.04 1.10 13.88
N GLY A 12 -16.71 1.21 14.05
CA GLY A 12 -16.02 2.49 14.12
C GLY A 12 -16.12 3.17 15.48
N ASP A 13 -16.41 2.40 16.55
CA ASP A 13 -16.55 2.89 17.91
C ASP A 13 -15.18 3.17 18.54
N GLU A 14 -14.72 4.42 18.38
CA GLU A 14 -13.42 4.87 18.87
C GLU A 14 -13.34 4.96 20.40
N ALA A 15 -14.47 5.11 21.09
CA ALA A 15 -14.50 5.24 22.54
C ALA A 15 -14.20 3.88 23.18
N THR A 16 -14.87 2.83 22.70
CA THR A 16 -14.61 1.47 23.18
C THR A 16 -13.20 0.96 22.84
N LEU A 17 -12.51 1.54 21.86
CA LEU A 17 -11.10 1.23 21.58
C LEU A 17 -10.16 1.71 22.70
N GLU A 18 -10.52 2.77 23.43
CA GLU A 18 -9.73 3.28 24.56
C GLU A 18 -9.76 2.36 25.77
N ASP A 19 -10.80 1.53 25.89
CA ASP A 19 -10.90 0.53 26.95
C ASP A 19 -9.84 -0.58 26.82
N PHE A 20 -9.22 -0.74 25.64
CA PHE A 20 -8.25 -1.80 25.38
C PHE A 20 -6.81 -1.33 25.59
N SER A 21 -6.03 -2.18 26.26
CA SER A 21 -4.59 -1.97 26.41
C SER A 21 -3.88 -1.93 25.05
N SER A 22 -2.82 -1.12 24.95
CA SER A 22 -1.90 -1.10 23.81
C SER A 22 -1.38 -2.50 23.45
N TYR A 23 -1.14 -3.36 24.43
CA TYR A 23 -0.69 -4.73 24.19
C TYR A 23 -1.75 -5.54 23.43
N THR A 24 -3.02 -5.41 23.85
CA THR A 24 -4.16 -6.06 23.19
C THR A 24 -4.32 -5.60 21.75
N LEU A 25 -4.22 -4.29 21.50
CA LEU A 25 -4.35 -3.71 20.16
C LEU A 25 -3.23 -4.15 19.19
N LEU A 26 -2.03 -4.44 19.72
CA LEU A 26 -0.88 -4.86 18.91
C LEU A 26 -0.85 -6.36 18.59
N LEU A 27 -1.44 -7.20 19.44
CA LEU A 27 -1.29 -8.66 19.36
C LEU A 27 -2.56 -9.42 18.99
N GLU A 28 -3.73 -8.85 19.21
CA GLU A 28 -4.98 -9.52 18.84
C GLU A 28 -5.13 -9.58 17.32
N GLU A 29 -5.30 -10.80 16.82
CA GLU A 29 -5.46 -11.08 15.39
C GLU A 29 -6.65 -11.97 15.13
N THR A 30 -7.32 -11.78 14.00
CA THR A 30 -8.38 -12.70 13.54
C THR A 30 -7.78 -14.06 13.16
N PRO A 31 -8.58 -15.12 12.91
CA PRO A 31 -8.07 -16.40 12.40
C PRO A 31 -7.30 -16.31 11.07
N LYS A 32 -7.46 -15.22 10.30
CA LYS A 32 -6.69 -14.91 9.09
C LYS A 32 -5.47 -14.00 9.38
N GLU A 33 -5.05 -13.94 10.64
CA GLU A 33 -3.95 -13.09 11.12
C GLU A 33 -4.15 -11.58 10.84
N ASN A 34 -5.39 -11.16 10.57
CA ASN A 34 -5.68 -9.72 10.44
C ASN A 34 -5.56 -9.05 11.81
N THR A 35 -4.60 -8.14 11.93
CA THR A 35 -4.51 -7.18 13.04
C THR A 35 -5.70 -6.22 13.07
N VAL A 36 -5.82 -5.45 14.16
CA VAL A 36 -6.84 -4.40 14.33
C VAL A 36 -6.84 -3.41 13.16
N LEU A 37 -5.66 -3.04 12.64
CA LEU A 37 -5.54 -2.11 11.50
C LEU A 37 -6.08 -2.72 10.20
N HIS A 38 -5.80 -4.00 9.93
CA HIS A 38 -6.35 -4.69 8.76
C HIS A 38 -7.88 -4.72 8.79
N VAL A 39 -8.47 -5.03 9.95
CA VAL A 39 -9.93 -5.05 10.13
C VAL A 39 -10.50 -3.63 9.93
N ALA A 40 -9.87 -2.61 10.50
CA ALA A 40 -10.31 -1.22 10.34
C ALA A 40 -10.29 -0.79 8.86
N VAL A 41 -9.24 -1.14 8.11
CA VAL A 41 -9.16 -0.86 6.67
C VAL A 41 -10.20 -1.62 5.87
N LEU A 42 -10.38 -2.92 6.15
CA LEU A 42 -11.35 -3.78 5.48
C LEU A 42 -12.78 -3.23 5.60
N HIS A 43 -13.12 -2.71 6.78
CA HIS A 43 -14.43 -2.12 7.06
C HIS A 43 -14.51 -0.61 6.78
N LYS A 44 -13.47 -0.04 6.17
CA LYS A 44 -13.35 1.37 5.79
C LYS A 44 -13.51 2.35 6.96
N GLN A 45 -13.07 1.96 8.15
CA GLN A 45 -13.24 2.73 9.37
C GLN A 45 -12.13 3.76 9.55
N ARG A 46 -12.25 4.86 8.79
CA ARG A 46 -11.23 5.92 8.68
C ARG A 46 -10.74 6.45 10.02
N ARG A 47 -11.66 6.79 10.93
CA ARG A 47 -11.28 7.41 12.21
C ARG A 47 -10.51 6.44 13.10
N VAL A 48 -10.95 5.19 13.16
CA VAL A 48 -10.23 4.10 13.84
C VAL A 48 -8.83 3.91 13.24
N VAL A 49 -8.69 3.93 11.90
CA VAL A 49 -7.38 3.87 11.24
C VAL A 49 -6.48 5.02 11.68
N GLU A 50 -6.96 6.26 11.62
CA GLU A 50 -6.18 7.44 12.05
C GLU A 50 -5.75 7.33 13.51
N LYS A 51 -6.65 6.91 14.41
CA LYS A 51 -6.37 6.75 15.83
C LYS A 51 -5.32 5.69 16.10
N LEU A 52 -5.47 4.50 15.51
CA LEU A 52 -4.49 3.41 15.64
C LEU A 52 -3.12 3.83 15.13
N LEU A 53 -3.07 4.58 14.03
CA LEU A 53 -1.81 5.06 13.45
C LEU A 53 -1.14 6.19 14.23
N GLN A 54 -1.85 6.88 15.14
CA GLN A 54 -1.23 7.86 16.04
C GLN A 54 -0.43 7.18 17.17
N SER A 55 -0.89 6.02 17.64
CA SER A 55 -0.30 5.31 18.79
C SER A 55 0.49 4.06 18.41
N HIS A 56 0.22 3.44 17.26
CA HIS A 56 0.69 2.11 16.89
C HIS A 56 1.16 2.04 15.42
N GLU A 57 2.10 2.91 15.05
CA GLU A 57 2.65 3.00 13.68
C GLU A 57 3.24 1.67 13.17
N SER A 58 3.73 0.80 14.06
CA SER A 58 4.29 -0.51 13.70
C SER A 58 3.27 -1.45 13.03
N LEU A 59 1.97 -1.23 13.23
CA LEU A 59 0.91 -2.00 12.58
C LEU A 59 0.90 -1.84 11.05
N LEU A 60 1.47 -0.75 10.51
CA LEU A 60 1.58 -0.51 9.06
C LEU A 60 2.27 -1.67 8.33
N TYR A 61 3.31 -2.23 8.96
CA TYR A 61 4.19 -3.23 8.34
C TYR A 61 3.79 -4.67 8.67
N ARG A 62 2.81 -4.88 9.55
CA ARG A 62 2.29 -6.22 9.86
C ARG A 62 1.62 -6.79 8.63
N LYS A 63 1.84 -8.08 8.41
CA LYS A 63 1.22 -8.86 7.34
C LYS A 63 0.21 -9.82 7.94
N ASN A 64 -0.92 -10.01 7.26
CA ASN A 64 -1.89 -11.04 7.61
C ASN A 64 -1.49 -12.41 7.00
N SER A 65 -2.38 -13.41 7.06
CA SER A 65 -2.10 -14.77 6.57
C SER A 65 -1.82 -14.83 5.06
N ASP A 66 -2.35 -13.88 4.28
CA ASP A 66 -2.11 -13.76 2.84
C ASP A 66 -0.81 -12.98 2.53
N GLY A 67 -0.11 -12.52 3.58
CA GLY A 67 1.04 -11.64 3.48
C GLY A 67 0.67 -10.18 3.19
N ASP A 68 -0.62 -9.84 3.13
CA ASP A 68 -1.08 -8.49 2.85
C ASP A 68 -0.79 -7.59 4.04
N THR A 69 -0.26 -6.41 3.76
CA THR A 69 -0.30 -5.29 4.71
C THR A 69 -1.61 -4.52 4.58
N SER A 70 -1.88 -3.61 5.52
CA SER A 70 -3.05 -2.74 5.47
C SER A 70 -3.11 -1.89 4.18
N LEU A 71 -1.95 -1.56 3.57
CA LEU A 71 -1.89 -0.88 2.27
C LEU A 71 -2.31 -1.78 1.10
N HIS A 72 -1.97 -3.07 1.13
CA HIS A 72 -2.46 -4.04 0.14
C HIS A 72 -3.98 -4.13 0.20
N LEU A 73 -4.56 -4.21 1.41
CA LEU A 73 -6.01 -4.25 1.59
C LEU A 73 -6.67 -2.96 1.07
N ALA A 74 -6.13 -1.79 1.39
CA ALA A 74 -6.66 -0.50 0.91
C ALA A 74 -6.69 -0.44 -0.63
N ALA A 75 -5.64 -0.94 -1.30
CA ALA A 75 -5.58 -1.05 -2.74
C ALA A 75 -6.56 -2.10 -3.30
N LYS A 76 -6.71 -3.27 -2.65
CA LYS A 76 -7.65 -4.32 -3.06
C LYS A 76 -9.11 -3.87 -2.97
N ILE A 77 -9.48 -3.09 -1.94
CA ILE A 77 -10.85 -2.59 -1.75
C ILE A 77 -11.14 -1.27 -2.49
N GLY A 78 -10.11 -0.63 -3.05
CA GLY A 78 -10.22 0.65 -3.75
C GLY A 78 -10.49 1.85 -2.85
N SER A 79 -10.03 1.81 -1.59
CA SER A 79 -10.21 2.92 -0.66
C SER A 79 -9.06 3.91 -0.78
N HIS A 80 -9.21 4.90 -1.66
CA HIS A 80 -8.20 5.93 -1.89
C HIS A 80 -7.86 6.73 -0.64
N ASP A 81 -8.87 7.13 0.13
CA ASP A 81 -8.67 7.92 1.35
C ASP A 81 -7.83 7.17 2.40
N LEU A 82 -8.05 5.86 2.54
CA LEU A 82 -7.28 5.04 3.48
C LEU A 82 -5.88 4.76 2.97
N ALA A 83 -5.72 4.47 1.67
CA ALA A 83 -4.40 4.32 1.06
C ALA A 83 -3.54 5.58 1.29
N LYS A 84 -4.15 6.76 1.10
CA LYS A 84 -3.52 8.04 1.37
C LYS A 84 -3.12 8.20 2.83
N ILE A 85 -4.01 7.94 3.78
CA ILE A 85 -3.71 8.04 5.22
C ILE A 85 -2.53 7.12 5.60
N LEU A 86 -2.50 5.89 5.09
CA LEU A 86 -1.44 4.92 5.37
C LEU A 86 -0.07 5.40 4.86
N ILE A 87 -0.02 5.93 3.63
CA ILE A 87 1.22 6.46 3.02
C ILE A 87 1.65 7.77 3.71
N ASP A 88 0.71 8.67 3.96
CA ASP A 88 0.98 9.94 4.65
C ASP A 88 1.54 9.69 6.06
N GLN A 89 1.07 8.66 6.77
CA GLN A 89 1.60 8.33 8.10
C GLN A 89 3.02 7.80 8.02
N GLU A 90 3.30 6.90 7.07
CA GLU A 90 4.65 6.37 6.85
C GLU A 90 5.65 7.48 6.53
N THR A 91 5.29 8.37 5.59
CA THR A 91 6.15 9.49 5.20
C THR A 91 6.34 10.51 6.33
N LYS A 92 5.32 10.74 7.17
CA LYS A 92 5.45 11.56 8.39
C LYS A 92 6.43 10.95 9.39
N ALA A 93 6.34 9.65 9.64
CA ALA A 93 7.25 8.95 10.54
C ALA A 93 8.71 9.10 10.06
N ALA A 94 8.96 8.84 8.77
CA ALA A 94 10.28 9.02 8.16
C ALA A 94 10.81 10.47 8.27
N ARG A 95 9.93 11.48 8.13
CA ARG A 95 10.31 12.90 8.27
C ARG A 95 10.58 13.35 9.71
N ARG A 96 9.96 12.73 10.72
CA ARG A 96 10.22 13.05 12.15
C ARG A 96 11.65 12.67 12.53
N GLU A 97 12.12 11.52 12.06
CA GLU A 97 13.48 11.02 12.32
C GLU A 97 14.55 12.00 11.81
N VAL A 98 14.39 12.49 10.57
CA VAL A 98 15.31 13.48 9.98
C VAL A 98 15.34 14.80 10.77
N ARG A 99 14.18 15.26 11.27
CA ARG A 99 14.09 16.52 12.04
C ARG A 99 14.84 16.43 13.38
N PHE A 100 14.83 15.28 14.04
CA PHE A 100 15.54 15.07 15.30
C PHE A 100 17.06 15.16 15.09
N VAL A 101 17.57 14.50 14.05
CA VAL A 101 18.98 14.55 13.65
C VAL A 101 19.44 15.99 13.36
N VAL A 102 18.69 16.73 12.56
CA VAL A 102 19.05 18.12 12.18
C VAL A 102 19.01 19.08 13.38
N ARG A 103 18.07 18.89 14.32
CA ARG A 103 18.03 19.68 15.56
C ARG A 103 19.19 19.34 16.50
N GLY A 104 19.60 18.07 16.61
CA GLY A 104 20.77 17.66 17.37
C GLY A 104 22.07 18.32 16.87
N GLN A 105 22.25 18.40 15.55
CA GLN A 105 23.38 19.10 14.93
C GLN A 105 23.37 20.61 15.25
N ARG A 106 22.20 21.24 15.25
CA ARG A 106 22.04 22.68 15.51
C ARG A 106 22.31 23.08 16.97
N LEU A 107 22.25 22.13 17.91
CA LEU A 107 22.55 22.34 19.33
C LEU A 107 24.03 22.08 19.69
N GLY A 108 24.91 21.82 18.72
CA GLY A 108 26.34 21.61 18.98
C GLY A 108 26.68 20.25 19.61
N LEU A 109 25.73 19.33 19.71
CA LEU A 109 25.98 17.94 20.08
C LEU A 109 26.62 17.25 18.87
N ARG A 110 27.94 17.05 18.92
CA ARG A 110 28.71 16.36 17.87
C ARG A 110 28.43 14.86 17.93
N LEU A 111 27.32 14.44 17.33
CA LEU A 111 27.11 13.05 16.96
C LEU A 111 28.10 12.73 15.82
N GLN A 112 28.99 11.77 16.03
CA GLN A 112 29.94 11.34 14.99
C GLN A 112 29.14 10.96 13.73
N GLY A 113 29.35 11.77 12.69
CA GLY A 113 28.66 11.65 11.42
C GLY A 113 29.09 10.39 10.69
N ASN A 114 28.31 9.33 10.85
CA ASN A 114 28.02 8.47 9.73
C ASN A 114 26.82 9.11 9.04
N GLY A 115 26.99 9.54 7.79
CA GLY A 115 25.90 10.09 6.98
C GLY A 115 24.67 9.22 7.14
N VAL A 116 23.60 9.81 7.70
CA VAL A 116 22.37 9.09 7.99
C VAL A 116 21.85 8.57 6.67
N LYS A 117 22.08 7.28 6.44
CA LYS A 117 21.47 6.53 5.36
C LYS A 117 19.98 6.66 5.64
N LEU A 118 19.30 7.48 4.84
CA LEU A 118 17.84 7.52 4.79
C LEU A 118 17.43 6.09 4.45
N GLU A 119 17.18 5.25 5.45
CA GLU A 119 16.66 3.91 5.22
C GLU A 119 15.20 4.07 4.78
N ASP A 120 15.12 4.33 3.49
CA ASP A 120 14.07 4.04 2.53
C ASP A 120 12.86 3.32 3.14
N SER A 121 11.85 4.11 3.47
CA SER A 121 10.42 3.75 3.55
C SER A 121 10.05 2.59 2.59
N GLU A 122 9.74 1.41 3.14
CA GLU A 122 9.52 0.17 2.38
C GLU A 122 8.05 -0.28 2.30
N LEU A 123 7.06 0.39 2.93
CA LEU A 123 5.68 -0.15 2.99
C LEU A 123 5.08 -0.40 1.60
N ALA A 124 5.26 0.54 0.66
CA ALA A 124 4.81 0.41 -0.72
C ALA A 124 5.71 -0.51 -1.58
N SER A 125 6.88 -0.89 -1.06
CA SER A 125 7.78 -1.86 -1.69
C SER A 125 7.51 -3.29 -1.24
N LEU A 126 6.81 -3.47 -0.11
CA LEU A 126 6.44 -4.78 0.41
C LEU A 126 5.55 -5.52 -0.58
N LYS A 127 5.79 -6.82 -0.64
CA LYS A 127 4.97 -7.77 -1.38
C LYS A 127 4.24 -8.70 -0.42
N ASN A 128 3.06 -9.14 -0.81
CA ASN A 128 2.34 -10.19 -0.09
C ASN A 128 2.97 -11.58 -0.32
N SER A 129 2.36 -12.62 0.26
CA SER A 129 2.87 -13.99 0.15
C SER A 129 2.81 -14.54 -1.28
N ALA A 130 1.97 -13.96 -2.13
CA ALA A 130 1.91 -14.26 -3.57
C ALA A 130 2.93 -13.45 -4.40
N GLY A 131 3.78 -12.63 -3.76
CA GLY A 131 4.75 -11.77 -4.44
C GLY A 131 4.13 -10.54 -5.10
N GLU A 132 2.89 -10.19 -4.77
CA GLU A 132 2.13 -9.10 -5.36
C GLU A 132 2.28 -7.83 -4.54
N SER A 133 2.29 -6.68 -5.23
CA SER A 133 2.38 -5.35 -4.63
C SER A 133 1.02 -4.69 -4.49
N SER A 134 0.92 -3.72 -3.58
CA SER A 134 -0.27 -2.86 -3.47
C SER A 134 -0.54 -2.07 -4.76
N LEU A 135 0.51 -1.61 -5.46
CA LEU A 135 0.38 -0.94 -6.76
C LEU A 135 -0.19 -1.88 -7.83
N PHE A 136 0.24 -3.14 -7.88
CA PHE A 136 -0.34 -4.12 -8.79
C PHE A 136 -1.84 -4.28 -8.56
N HIS A 137 -2.29 -4.41 -7.31
CA HIS A 137 -3.73 -4.50 -7.02
C HIS A 137 -4.51 -3.24 -7.38
N ALA A 138 -3.95 -2.05 -7.14
CA ALA A 138 -4.59 -0.80 -7.53
C ALA A 138 -4.78 -0.73 -9.05
N VAL A 139 -3.76 -1.08 -9.83
CA VAL A 139 -3.83 -1.06 -11.30
C VAL A 139 -4.69 -2.18 -11.86
N GLU A 140 -4.54 -3.41 -11.35
CA GLU A 140 -5.33 -4.58 -11.76
C GLU A 140 -6.83 -4.31 -11.63
N ARG A 141 -7.24 -3.56 -10.59
CA ARG A 141 -8.63 -3.20 -10.30
C ARG A 141 -9.05 -1.83 -10.82
N LYS A 142 -8.20 -1.18 -11.64
CA LYS A 142 -8.43 0.16 -12.22
C LYS A 142 -8.62 1.30 -11.21
N PHE A 143 -8.09 1.17 -10.00
CA PHE A 143 -8.04 2.24 -8.99
C PHE A 143 -6.86 3.17 -9.23
N PHE A 144 -6.91 3.91 -10.34
CA PHE A 144 -5.79 4.73 -10.80
C PHE A 144 -5.43 5.89 -9.87
N ASP A 145 -6.38 6.42 -9.08
CA ASP A 145 -6.08 7.44 -8.08
C ASP A 145 -5.13 6.92 -7.00
N ILE A 146 -5.33 5.68 -6.56
CA ILE A 146 -4.45 5.00 -5.60
C ILE A 146 -3.09 4.75 -6.24
N ALA A 147 -3.08 4.23 -7.48
CA ALA A 147 -1.84 3.97 -8.21
C ALA A 147 -1.02 5.26 -8.40
N LYS A 148 -1.69 6.35 -8.79
CA LYS A 148 -1.08 7.68 -8.94
C LYS A 148 -0.52 8.18 -7.63
N HIS A 149 -1.27 8.06 -6.54
CA HIS A 149 -0.82 8.51 -5.23
C HIS A 149 0.40 7.72 -4.73
N LEU A 150 0.40 6.39 -4.90
CA LEU A 150 1.56 5.53 -4.62
C LEU A 150 2.80 5.97 -5.41
N LEU A 151 2.65 6.20 -6.72
CA LEU A 151 3.76 6.60 -7.58
C LEU A 151 4.31 8.00 -7.30
N LEU A 152 3.48 8.92 -6.77
CA LEU A 152 3.89 10.28 -6.47
C LEU A 152 4.51 10.44 -5.08
N GLU A 153 3.99 9.75 -4.07
CA GLU A 153 4.43 9.92 -2.68
C GLU A 153 5.54 8.95 -2.25
N THR A 154 5.71 7.83 -2.96
CA THR A 154 6.70 6.81 -2.59
C THR A 154 7.86 6.75 -3.58
N ARG A 155 9.10 6.83 -3.07
CA ARG A 155 10.31 6.72 -3.91
C ARG A 155 10.61 5.28 -4.32
N LYS A 156 10.26 4.32 -3.47
CA LYS A 156 10.36 2.89 -3.72
C LYS A 156 8.97 2.27 -3.71
N CYS A 157 8.52 1.83 -4.87
CA CYS A 157 7.26 1.13 -5.03
C CYS A 157 7.51 -0.16 -5.79
N SER A 158 7.00 -1.28 -5.30
CA SER A 158 7.08 -2.52 -6.05
C SER A 158 6.00 -2.53 -7.13
N ILE A 159 6.36 -2.92 -8.35
CA ILE A 159 5.42 -3.16 -9.44
C ILE A 159 5.02 -4.64 -9.55
N ALA A 160 5.55 -5.51 -8.69
CA ALA A 160 5.41 -6.96 -8.84
C ALA A 160 3.94 -7.40 -8.75
N GLY A 161 3.58 -8.37 -9.57
CA GLY A 161 2.27 -9.01 -9.61
C GLY A 161 2.39 -10.51 -9.81
N ARG A 162 1.25 -11.17 -10.09
CA ARG A 162 1.17 -12.62 -10.23
C ARG A 162 1.63 -13.12 -11.59
N ASN A 163 2.08 -14.38 -11.64
CA ASN A 163 2.36 -15.12 -12.89
C ASN A 163 3.36 -14.41 -13.83
N GLY A 164 4.34 -13.70 -13.28
CA GLY A 164 5.30 -12.91 -14.06
C GLY A 164 4.74 -11.60 -14.63
N MET A 165 3.45 -11.30 -14.43
CA MET A 165 2.87 -10.00 -14.75
C MET A 165 3.20 -8.98 -13.67
N ASN A 166 3.38 -7.74 -14.08
CA ASN A 166 3.61 -6.60 -13.20
C ASN A 166 2.50 -5.55 -13.41
N ALA A 167 2.50 -4.50 -12.59
CA ALA A 167 1.50 -3.44 -12.66
C ALA A 167 1.44 -2.78 -14.05
N LEU A 168 2.58 -2.65 -14.75
CA LEU A 168 2.62 -2.09 -16.10
C LEU A 168 1.96 -3.00 -17.13
N HIS A 169 2.18 -4.32 -17.06
CA HIS A 169 1.46 -5.28 -17.91
C HIS A 169 -0.05 -5.16 -17.71
N ALA A 170 -0.51 -5.08 -16.46
CA ALA A 170 -1.92 -4.90 -16.14
C ALA A 170 -2.49 -3.59 -16.70
N ALA A 171 -1.74 -2.47 -16.59
CA ALA A 171 -2.14 -1.18 -17.17
C ALA A 171 -2.32 -1.25 -18.69
N VAL A 172 -1.35 -1.84 -19.39
CA VAL A 172 -1.40 -1.99 -20.85
C VAL A 172 -2.60 -2.83 -21.27
N ILE A 173 -2.85 -3.97 -20.61
CA ILE A 173 -4.01 -4.82 -20.91
C ILE A 173 -5.33 -4.04 -20.77
N HIS A 174 -5.45 -3.19 -19.75
CA HIS A 174 -6.64 -2.37 -19.56
C HIS A 174 -6.79 -1.30 -20.64
N LEU A 175 -5.71 -0.65 -21.04
CA LEU A 175 -5.72 0.33 -22.15
C LEU A 175 -6.19 -0.31 -23.46
N TYR A 176 -5.67 -1.49 -23.82
CA TYR A 176 -6.08 -2.20 -25.04
C TYR A 176 -7.54 -2.67 -25.03
N LYS A 177 -8.06 -3.06 -23.86
CA LYS A 177 -9.48 -3.43 -23.73
C LYS A 177 -10.37 -2.21 -23.88
N ASP A 178 -10.01 -1.09 -23.27
CA ASP A 178 -10.82 0.12 -23.30
C ASP A 178 -10.86 0.77 -24.71
N THR A 179 -9.80 0.62 -25.51
CA THR A 179 -9.77 1.06 -26.93
C THR A 179 -10.57 0.15 -27.87
N ASN A 180 -10.61 -1.16 -27.61
CA ASN A 180 -11.30 -2.10 -28.51
C ASN A 180 -12.80 -2.23 -28.24
N PHE A 181 -13.29 -1.83 -27.06
CA PHE A 181 -14.72 -1.79 -26.75
C PHE A 181 -15.38 -0.43 -27.04
N SER A 182 -14.60 0.64 -27.25
CA SER A 182 -15.12 1.95 -27.68
C SER A 182 -15.24 2.09 -29.20
N GLY A 183 -14.76 1.10 -29.96
CA GLY A 183 -14.87 1.05 -31.42
C GLY A 183 -15.78 -0.07 -31.89
N ASN A 184 -17.09 0.16 -31.87
CA ASN A 184 -18.02 -0.56 -32.75
C ASN A 184 -19.04 0.43 -33.27
N GLU A 185 -18.76 1.00 -34.44
CA GLU A 185 -19.68 0.95 -35.58
C GLU A 185 -18.88 1.16 -36.88
N SER A 186 -18.92 0.13 -37.73
CA SER A 186 -18.56 0.11 -39.16
C SER A 186 -17.22 0.70 -39.61
N GLU A 187 -16.24 -0.18 -39.87
CA GLU A 187 -15.62 -0.28 -41.20
C GLU A 187 -14.77 -1.56 -41.31
N GLN A 188 -15.30 -2.54 -42.04
CA GLN A 188 -14.46 -3.54 -42.70
C GLN A 188 -13.67 -2.85 -43.80
N LEU A 189 -12.35 -3.07 -43.88
CA LEU A 189 -11.59 -3.42 -45.08
C LEU A 189 -10.08 -3.49 -44.75
N GLY A 190 -9.41 -4.50 -45.28
CA GLY A 190 -8.10 -4.96 -44.81
C GLY A 190 -6.88 -4.15 -45.26
N ALA A 191 -5.81 -4.31 -44.48
CA ALA A 191 -4.40 -4.30 -44.90
C ALA A 191 -3.59 -4.91 -43.72
N THR A 192 -3.26 -6.19 -43.75
CA THR A 192 -1.92 -6.72 -44.02
C THR A 192 -0.73 -5.96 -43.40
N ASN A 193 0.00 -6.71 -42.58
CA ASN A 193 1.46 -6.70 -42.36
C ASN A 193 2.10 -5.79 -41.30
N SER A 194 2.91 -6.48 -40.48
CA SER A 194 4.13 -6.05 -39.75
C SER A 194 3.93 -4.98 -38.67
N VAL A 195 4.20 -5.26 -37.39
CA VAL A 195 5.58 -5.39 -36.89
C VAL A 195 5.70 -6.51 -35.85
N GLN A 196 6.51 -7.52 -36.18
CA GLN A 196 7.27 -8.30 -35.22
C GLN A 196 8.19 -7.36 -34.43
N LEU A 197 8.01 -7.28 -33.11
CA LEU A 197 9.12 -7.02 -32.19
C LEU A 197 8.98 -7.98 -31.00
N LEU A 198 9.32 -9.24 -31.30
CA LEU A 198 9.79 -10.20 -30.30
C LEU A 198 11.12 -9.70 -29.72
N GLY A 199 11.34 -10.03 -28.46
CA GLY A 199 12.48 -9.60 -27.69
C GLY A 199 13.83 -10.06 -28.23
N LYS A 200 14.87 -9.42 -27.67
CA LYS A 200 16.20 -9.97 -27.45
C LYS A 200 16.93 -9.14 -26.39
N SER A 201 17.86 -9.81 -25.72
CA SER A 201 18.74 -9.39 -24.61
C SER A 201 18.09 -9.40 -23.23
N THR A 202 18.23 -10.42 -22.37
CA THR A 202 19.41 -11.19 -21.88
C THR A 202 20.62 -10.33 -21.50
N TYR A 203 20.90 -10.32 -20.18
CA TYR A 203 22.19 -10.21 -19.49
C TYR A 203 23.21 -9.18 -20.01
N PHE A 204 23.46 -8.13 -19.23
CA PHE A 204 24.72 -7.89 -18.49
C PHE A 204 24.45 -6.92 -17.33
#